data_AF-A0A348WKH5-F1
#
_entry.id   AF-A0A348WKH5-F1
#
_cell.length_a   1.000
_cell.length_b   1.000
_cell.length_c   1.000
_cell.angle_alpha   90.00
_cell.angle_beta   90.00
_cell.angle_gamma   90.00
#
_symmetry.space_group_name_H-M   'P 1'
#
loop_
_entity.id
_entity.type
_entity.pdbx_description
1 polymer ?
#
loop_
_entity_poly.entity_id
_entity_poly.type
_entity_poly.pdbx_seq_one_letter_code
_entity_poly.pdbx_strand_id
1 'polypeptide(L)'
;MWPFRKKTTIDEEELAQQAFEEGLFSVKDLIAPAAMLIKPNHIEINSFFAKTLFVLTYPQYVEANWLSAIINLDAGFDISMHIYPVDSANIGRMLRRKVSEMESSLRINQEKGAI
;
A
#
# COMPACT_ATOMS: atom_id res chain seq x y z
N MET A 1 -25.69 -26.20 -59.53
CA MET A 1 -25.09 -24.87 -59.30
C MET A 1 -24.89 -24.74 -57.79
N TRP A 2 -23.67 -24.98 -57.31
CA TRP A 2 -23.33 -25.10 -55.88
C TRP A 2 -22.46 -23.90 -55.49
N PRO A 3 -22.68 -23.19 -54.36
CA PRO A 3 -21.88 -22.01 -54.03
C PRO A 3 -20.60 -22.41 -53.29
N PHE A 4 -19.47 -21.90 -53.79
CA PHE A 4 -18.14 -22.06 -53.17
C PHE A 4 -18.04 -21.17 -51.92
N ARG A 5 -17.81 -21.80 -50.77
CA ARG A 5 -17.59 -21.14 -49.48
C ARG A 5 -16.14 -20.63 -49.41
N LYS A 6 -15.93 -19.34 -49.69
CA LYS A 6 -14.71 -18.60 -49.29
C LYS A 6 -14.71 -18.43 -47.77
N LYS A 7 -14.01 -19.30 -47.03
CA LYS A 7 -13.74 -19.15 -45.58
C LYS A 7 -12.30 -19.53 -45.27
N THR A 8 -11.33 -18.81 -45.83
CA THR A 8 -9.90 -19.06 -45.53
C THR A 8 -9.11 -17.77 -45.35
N THR A 9 -9.52 -16.66 -45.99
CA THR A 9 -8.78 -15.39 -45.91
C THR A 9 -9.07 -14.57 -44.64
N ILE A 10 -10.24 -14.76 -44.01
CA ILE A 10 -10.69 -13.91 -42.88
C ILE A 10 -10.01 -14.32 -41.56
N ASP A 11 -9.70 -15.62 -41.39
CA ASP A 11 -9.09 -16.12 -40.16
C ASP A 11 -7.57 -15.79 -40.09
N GLU A 12 -6.87 -15.77 -41.23
CA GLU A 12 -5.44 -15.45 -41.29
C GLU A 12 -5.16 -13.95 -41.10
N GLU A 13 -6.03 -13.08 -41.63
CA GLU A 13 -5.92 -11.62 -41.45
C GLU A 13 -6.19 -11.21 -39.99
N GLU A 14 -7.20 -11.80 -39.34
CA GLU A 14 -7.48 -11.54 -37.92
C GLU A 14 -6.35 -12.03 -36.99
N LEU A 15 -5.75 -13.19 -37.29
CA LEU A 15 -4.58 -13.70 -36.54
C LEU A 15 -3.34 -12.81 -36.74
N ALA A 16 -3.12 -12.31 -37.96
CA ALA A 16 -2.02 -11.39 -38.25
C ALA A 16 -2.23 -10.02 -37.58
N GLN A 17 -3.48 -9.55 -37.52
CA GLN A 17 -3.87 -8.32 -36.81
C GLN A 17 -3.65 -8.46 -35.30
N GLN A 18 -4.05 -9.58 -34.70
CA GLN A 18 -3.83 -9.88 -33.28
C GLN A 18 -2.34 -9.97 -32.94
N ALA A 19 -1.55 -10.66 -33.76
CA ALA A 19 -0.10 -10.74 -33.58
C ALA A 19 0.59 -9.37 -33.72
N PHE A 20 0.06 -8.47 -34.56
CA PHE A 20 0.53 -7.10 -34.69
C PHE A 20 0.15 -6.24 -33.48
N GLU A 21 -1.06 -6.39 -32.96
CA GLU A 21 -1.52 -5.72 -31.73
C GLU A 21 -0.77 -6.20 -30.48
N GLU A 22 -0.42 -7.48 -30.40
CA GLU A 22 0.44 -8.05 -29.35
C GLU A 22 1.90 -7.53 -29.44
N GLY A 23 2.37 -7.17 -30.64
CA GLY A 23 3.70 -6.59 -30.87
C GLY A 23 3.79 -5.09 -30.58
N LEU A 24 2.66 -4.40 -30.45
CA LEU A 24 2.62 -2.99 -30.07
C LEU A 24 2.73 -2.86 -28.56
N PHE A 25 3.88 -2.42 -28.08
CA PHE A 25 4.08 -2.10 -26.66
C PHE A 25 3.01 -1.11 -26.19
N SER A 26 2.10 -1.58 -25.35
CA SER A 26 1.14 -0.71 -24.68
C SER A 26 1.88 0.12 -23.64
N VAL A 27 1.37 1.32 -23.31
CA VAL A 27 1.87 2.10 -22.17
C VAL A 27 1.86 1.25 -20.88
N LYS A 28 0.92 0.31 -20.77
CA LYS A 28 0.82 -0.65 -19.66
C LYS A 28 2.02 -1.60 -19.58
N ASP A 29 2.56 -2.04 -20.72
CA ASP A 29 3.69 -2.97 -20.75
C ASP A 29 5.00 -2.26 -20.39
N LEU A 30 5.11 -0.96 -20.70
CA LEU A 30 6.25 -0.13 -20.32
C LEU A 30 6.34 0.12 -18.81
N ILE A 31 5.20 0.18 -18.12
CA ILE A 31 5.13 0.38 -16.66
C ILE A 31 4.96 -0.92 -15.88
N ALA A 32 4.88 -2.06 -16.58
CA ALA A 32 4.74 -3.35 -15.95
C ALA A 32 6.00 -3.74 -15.18
N PRO A 33 5.88 -4.41 -14.02
CA PRO A 33 7.03 -4.92 -13.30
C PRO A 33 7.72 -6.04 -14.11
N ALA A 34 9.04 -6.15 -13.98
CA ALA A 34 9.83 -7.17 -14.67
C ALA A 34 9.52 -8.59 -14.16
N ALA A 35 9.19 -8.73 -12.87
CA ALA A 35 8.75 -9.99 -12.27
C ALA A 35 7.79 -9.75 -11.10
N MET A 36 6.79 -10.64 -10.95
CA MET A 36 5.87 -10.64 -9.82
C MET A 36 5.64 -12.08 -9.34
N LEU A 37 5.78 -12.31 -8.04
CA LEU A 37 5.49 -13.58 -7.40
C LEU A 37 4.46 -13.39 -6.28
N ILE A 38 3.33 -14.06 -6.40
CA ILE A 38 2.23 -13.99 -5.44
C ILE A 38 2.30 -15.20 -4.52
N LYS A 39 2.52 -14.98 -3.23
CA LYS A 39 2.44 -16.00 -2.18
C LYS A 39 1.26 -15.70 -1.26
N PRO A 40 0.71 -16.70 -0.54
CA PRO A 40 -0.42 -16.49 0.36
C PRO A 40 -0.19 -15.41 1.43
N ASN A 41 1.06 -15.22 1.87
CA ASN A 41 1.40 -14.29 2.94
C ASN A 41 2.02 -12.97 2.47
N HIS A 42 2.56 -12.90 1.25
CA HIS A 42 3.26 -11.71 0.75
C HIS A 42 3.37 -11.75 -0.77
N ILE A 43 3.64 -10.60 -1.35
CA ILE A 43 3.87 -10.43 -2.78
C ILE A 43 5.31 -9.95 -2.96
N GLU A 44 6.01 -10.52 -3.92
CA GLU A 44 7.34 -10.07 -4.34
C GLU A 44 7.17 -9.40 -5.71
N ILE A 45 7.57 -8.13 -5.81
CA ILE A 45 7.53 -7.35 -7.05
C ILE A 45 8.96 -6.89 -7.32
N ASN A 46 9.57 -7.41 -8.38
CA ASN A 46 11.00 -7.25 -8.69
C ASN A 46 11.89 -7.70 -7.50
N SER A 47 12.39 -6.76 -6.70
CA SER A 47 13.20 -7.01 -5.48
C SER A 47 12.53 -6.49 -4.20
N PHE A 48 11.30 -5.99 -4.31
CA PHE A 48 10.53 -5.46 -3.18
C PHE A 48 9.57 -6.51 -2.63
N PHE A 49 9.42 -6.52 -1.31
CA PHE A 49 8.48 -7.36 -0.59
C PHE A 49 7.31 -6.51 -0.10
N ALA A 50 6.09 -6.89 -0.45
CA ALA A 50 4.86 -6.26 -0.01
C ALA A 50 4.02 -7.23 0.83
N LYS A 51 3.49 -6.75 1.94
CA LYS A 51 2.58 -7.51 2.81
C LYS A 51 1.52 -6.59 3.38
N THR A 52 0.27 -7.02 3.31
CA THR A 52 -0.87 -6.32 3.92
C THR A 52 -1.27 -7.05 5.19
N LEU A 53 -1.34 -6.32 6.30
CA LEU A 53 -1.80 -6.84 7.58
C LEU A 53 -3.18 -6.28 7.88
N PHE A 54 -4.16 -7.15 8.14
CA PHE A 54 -5.48 -6.75 8.62
C PHE A 54 -5.52 -6.87 10.14
N VAL A 55 -5.63 -5.73 10.81
CA VAL A 55 -5.74 -5.64 12.27
C VAL A 55 -7.20 -5.43 12.65
N LEU A 56 -7.80 -6.43 13.31
CA LEU A 56 -9.23 -6.41 13.68
C LEU A 56 -9.50 -5.57 14.93
N THR A 57 -8.56 -5.54 15.88
CA THR A 57 -8.71 -4.84 17.15
C THR A 57 -7.42 -4.13 17.52
N TYR A 58 -7.54 -2.89 17.97
CA TYR A 58 -6.46 -2.17 18.61
C TYR A 58 -6.36 -2.55 20.09
N PRO A 59 -5.19 -2.41 20.73
CA PRO A 59 -5.07 -2.52 22.18
C PRO A 59 -6.06 -1.60 22.89
N GLN A 60 -6.58 -2.04 24.04
CA GLN A 60 -7.56 -1.28 24.82
C GLN A 60 -7.04 0.12 25.23
N TYR A 61 -5.72 0.26 25.36
CA TYR A 61 -5.05 1.52 25.65
C TYR A 61 -3.93 1.73 24.63
N VAL A 62 -4.01 2.84 23.91
CA VAL A 62 -2.99 3.26 22.94
C VAL A 62 -2.34 4.53 23.49
N GLU A 63 -1.09 4.42 23.95
CA GLU A 63 -0.33 5.57 24.40
C GLU A 63 0.24 6.37 23.23
N ALA A 64 0.65 7.61 23.51
CA ALA A 64 1.42 8.37 22.55
C ALA A 64 2.69 7.57 22.18
N ASN A 65 3.04 7.54 20.89
CA ASN A 65 4.20 6.82 20.37
C ASN A 65 4.10 5.27 20.32
N TRP A 66 2.89 4.69 20.30
CA TRP A 66 2.72 3.23 20.17
C TRP A 66 3.33 2.60 18.90
N LEU A 67 3.53 3.38 17.83
CA LEU A 67 4.19 2.95 16.59
C LEU A 67 5.72 3.08 16.61
N SER A 68 6.32 3.54 17.71
CA SER A 68 7.76 3.83 17.79
C SER A 68 8.64 2.66 17.36
N ALA A 69 8.28 1.43 17.74
CA ALA A 69 9.05 0.24 17.43
C ALA A 69 9.11 -0.04 15.92
N ILE A 70 8.05 0.33 15.19
CA ILE A 70 7.99 0.17 13.75
C ILE A 70 8.74 1.32 13.08
N ILE A 71 8.54 2.56 13.53
CA ILE A 71 9.19 3.74 12.94
C ILE A 71 10.72 3.72 13.13
N ASN A 72 11.19 3.22 14.28
CA ASN A 72 12.62 3.17 14.63
C ASN A 72 13.31 1.89 14.14
N LEU A 73 12.64 1.07 13.33
CA LEU A 73 13.26 -0.13 12.79
C LEU A 73 14.36 0.28 11.80
N ASP A 74 15.57 -0.27 11.96
CA ASP A 74 16.72 -0.05 11.06
C ASP A 74 16.56 -0.85 9.75
N ALA A 75 15.49 -0.56 9.03
CA ALA A 75 15.16 -1.14 7.74
C ALA A 75 14.45 -0.09 6.87
N GLY A 76 14.75 -0.06 5.58
CA GLY A 76 14.02 0.76 4.61
C GLY A 76 12.71 0.08 4.20
N PHE A 77 11.57 0.64 4.58
CA PHE A 77 10.27 0.18 4.13
C PHE A 77 9.24 1.30 4.16
N ASP A 78 8.26 1.20 3.27
CA ASP A 78 7.13 2.12 3.19
C ASP A 78 5.93 1.55 3.95
N ILE A 79 5.25 2.40 4.73
CA ILE A 79 4.06 2.03 5.49
C ILE A 79 2.89 2.89 5.02
N SER A 80 1.80 2.24 4.59
CA SER A 80 0.52 2.91 4.34
C SER A 80 -0.53 2.36 5.29
N MET A 81 -1.09 3.22 6.15
CA MET A 81 -2.15 2.86 7.09
C MET A 81 -3.50 3.36 6.59
N HIS A 82 -4.50 2.48 6.59
CA HIS A 82 -5.89 2.83 6.30
C HIS A 82 -6.70 2.63 7.58
N ILE A 83 -7.03 3.74 8.25
CA ILE A 83 -7.74 3.73 9.53
C ILE A 83 -9.17 4.20 9.28
N TYR A 84 -10.14 3.36 9.62
CA TYR A 84 -11.55 3.76 9.66
C TYR A 84 -11.78 4.62 10.92
N PRO A 85 -12.18 5.89 10.76
CA PRO A 85 -12.30 6.79 11.89
C PRO A 85 -13.48 6.40 12.78
N VAL A 86 -13.22 6.39 14.08
CA VAL A 86 -14.24 6.44 15.14
C VAL A 86 -14.50 7.89 15.52
N ASP A 87 -15.66 8.18 16.13
CA ASP A 87 -16.16 9.54 16.41
C ASP A 87 -15.06 10.52 16.89
N SER A 88 -14.75 11.46 15.99
CA SER A 88 -13.67 12.43 16.09
C SER A 88 -13.74 13.31 17.33
N ALA A 89 -14.94 13.53 17.88
CA ALA A 89 -15.14 14.39 19.04
C ALA A 89 -14.43 13.83 20.29
N ASN A 90 -14.43 12.52 20.47
CA ASN A 90 -13.80 11.85 21.60
C ASN A 90 -12.27 11.82 21.46
N ILE A 91 -11.78 11.46 20.27
CA ILE A 91 -10.33 11.41 19.97
C ILE A 91 -9.71 12.81 20.08
N GLY A 92 -10.37 13.85 19.55
CA GLY A 92 -9.86 15.22 19.61
C GLY A 92 -9.66 15.74 21.03
N ARG A 93 -10.56 15.40 21.97
CA ARG A 93 -10.40 15.75 23.39
C ARG A 93 -9.22 15.01 24.03
N MET A 94 -9.07 13.72 23.74
CA MET A 94 -7.96 12.90 24.24
C MET A 94 -6.60 13.41 23.74
N LEU A 95 -6.50 13.73 22.44
CA LEU A 95 -5.26 14.25 21.83
C LEU A 95 -4.85 15.59 22.45
N ARG A 96 -5.79 16.54 22.61
CA ARG A 96 -5.52 17.83 23.28
C ARG A 96 -5.01 17.63 24.71
N ARG A 97 -5.61 16.70 25.45
CA ARG A 97 -5.14 16.36 26.80
C ARG A 97 -3.71 15.84 26.78
N LYS A 98 -3.38 14.91 25.86
CA LYS A 98 -2.03 14.33 25.75
C LYS A 98 -0.97 15.35 25.34
N VAL A 99 -1.30 16.26 24.42
CA VAL A 99 -0.40 17.39 24.06
C VAL A 99 -0.14 18.26 25.29
N SER A 100 -1.18 18.61 26.04
CA SER A 100 -1.02 19.42 27.26
C SER A 100 -0.21 18.71 28.37
N GLU A 101 -0.39 17.40 28.54
CA GLU A 101 0.42 16.57 29.45
C GLU A 101 1.89 16.58 29.04
N MET A 102 2.17 16.44 27.74
CA MET A 102 3.52 16.45 27.19
C MET A 102 4.19 17.82 27.32
N GLU A 103 3.49 18.90 26.98
CA GLU A 103 3.97 20.28 27.16
C GLU A 103 4.25 20.57 28.63
N SER A 104 3.39 20.11 29.54
CA SER A 104 3.59 20.25 30.98
C SER A 104 4.83 19.47 31.44
N SER A 105 5.03 18.26 30.95
CA SER A 105 6.23 17.46 31.24
C SER A 105 7.51 18.11 30.71
N LEU A 106 7.46 18.70 29.51
CA LEU A 106 8.58 19.44 28.93
C LEU A 106 8.92 20.67 29.78
N ARG A 107 7.91 21.45 30.19
CA ARG A 107 8.11 22.60 31.07
C ARG A 107 8.70 22.20 32.42
N ILE A 108 8.18 21.13 33.04
CA ILE A 108 8.72 20.62 34.31
C ILE A 108 10.16 20.13 34.14
N ASN A 109 10.51 19.48 33.04
CA ASN A 109 11.87 19.04 32.78
C ASN A 109 12.83 20.22 32.56
N GLN A 110 12.38 21.29 31.91
CA GLN A 110 13.14 22.54 31.77
C GLN A 110 13.33 23.23 33.14
N GLU A 111 12.28 23.33 33.96
CA GLU A 111 12.35 23.90 35.32
C GLU A 111 13.28 23.10 36.24
N LYS A 112 13.35 21.77 36.06
CA LYS A 112 14.25 20.88 36.79
C LYS A 112 15.67 20.81 36.22
N GLY A 113 15.96 21.52 35.12
CA GLY A 113 17.28 21.55 34.48
C GLY A 113 17.73 20.21 33.90
N ALA A 114 16.78 19.33 33.53
CA ALA A 114 17.07 18.02 32.95
C ALA A 114 17.35 18.06 31.43
N ILE A 115 17.41 19.26 30.84
CA ILE A 115 17.88 19.59 29.49
C ILE A 115 18.56 20.96 29.56
#